data_AF-A0A7J8LNR7-F1
#
_entry.id   AF-A0A7J8LNR7-F1
#
_cell.length_a   1.000
_cell.length_b   1.000
_cell.length_c   1.000
_cell.angle_alpha   90.00
_cell.angle_beta   90.00
_cell.angle_gamma   90.00
#
_symmetry.space_group_name_H-M   'P 1'
#
loop_
_entity.id
_entity.type
_entity.pdbx_description
1 polymer ?
#
loop_
_entity_poly.entity_id
_entity_poly.type
_entity_poly.pdbx_seq_one_letter_code
_entity_poly.pdbx_strand_id
1 'polypeptide(L)'
;MRVNWISFSTNKHHHIIVKLAVVVLLLGLAFRLFVAHYKGFASDLESPVSEKVQVRAPYVEPPVLVGISENEDHIHLDFVNYFGFNIVSQPFKLMITPDVITEKCDLFKGDWIPNPSGPSYTNESCPWIENHQNCMKNGRPDFGYLYWKWKPHDCQLPRFNAERFLELMRNKAWALIGDSISRNHAQSLLCMLSTVCT
;
A
#
# COMPACT_ATOMS: atom_id res chain seq x y z
N MET A 1 42.88 -66.38 4.30
CA MET A 1 41.85 -65.35 4.06
C MET A 1 42.44 -64.31 3.12
N ARG A 2 41.96 -64.23 1.86
CA ARG A 2 42.43 -63.25 0.87
C ARG A 2 41.56 -62.01 0.96
N VAL A 3 42.18 -60.85 1.18
CA VAL A 3 41.53 -59.54 1.10
C VAL A 3 41.84 -58.97 -0.29
N ASN A 4 40.86 -58.95 -1.18
CA ASN A 4 40.98 -58.33 -2.50
C ASN A 4 40.87 -56.81 -2.35
N TRP A 5 41.99 -56.11 -2.54
CA TRP A 5 41.99 -54.65 -2.73
C TRP A 5 41.62 -54.35 -4.19
N ILE A 6 40.39 -53.85 -4.39
CA ILE A 6 39.91 -53.37 -5.67
C ILE A 6 40.74 -52.14 -6.05
N SER A 7 41.47 -52.25 -7.16
CA SER A 7 42.17 -51.14 -7.79
C SER A 7 41.15 -50.09 -8.22
N PHE A 8 41.06 -49.00 -7.44
CA PHE A 8 40.17 -47.90 -7.74
C PHE A 8 40.76 -47.09 -8.91
N SER A 9 40.08 -47.14 -10.04
CA SER A 9 40.45 -46.46 -11.28
C SER A 9 40.64 -44.95 -11.05
N THR A 10 41.88 -44.47 -11.14
CA THR A 10 42.30 -43.07 -10.96
C THR A 10 41.58 -42.10 -11.90
N ASN A 11 41.18 -42.56 -13.09
CA ASN A 11 40.46 -41.79 -14.09
C ASN A 11 39.03 -41.41 -13.64
N LYS A 12 38.36 -42.32 -12.92
CA LYS A 12 37.01 -42.04 -12.36
C LYS A 12 37.06 -41.01 -11.25
N HIS A 13 38.08 -41.06 -10.42
CA HIS A 13 38.29 -40.05 -9.37
C HIS A 13 38.57 -38.68 -9.94
N HIS A 14 39.42 -38.56 -10.97
CA HIS A 14 39.64 -37.27 -11.65
C HIS A 14 38.35 -36.68 -12.22
N HIS A 15 37.52 -37.50 -12.87
CA HIS A 15 36.26 -37.02 -13.41
C HIS A 15 35.28 -36.55 -12.32
N ILE A 16 35.25 -37.22 -11.16
CA ILE A 16 34.43 -36.80 -10.00
C ILE A 16 34.96 -35.48 -9.42
N ILE A 17 36.28 -35.35 -9.26
CA ILE A 17 36.92 -34.14 -8.72
C ILE A 17 36.67 -32.94 -9.66
N VAL A 18 36.80 -33.13 -10.97
CA VAL A 18 36.52 -32.08 -11.96
C VAL A 18 35.05 -31.65 -11.91
N LYS A 19 34.11 -32.60 -11.80
CA LYS A 19 32.68 -32.27 -11.65
C LYS A 19 32.39 -31.48 -10.38
N LEU A 20 32.97 -31.87 -9.25
CA LEU A 20 32.83 -31.13 -7.99
C LEU A 20 33.41 -29.71 -8.11
N ALA A 21 34.59 -29.56 -8.72
CA ALA A 21 35.21 -28.26 -8.95
C ALA A 21 34.33 -27.34 -9.82
N VAL A 22 33.76 -27.87 -10.90
CA VAL A 22 32.85 -27.12 -11.78
C VAL A 22 31.58 -26.69 -11.03
N VAL A 23 30.97 -27.57 -10.23
CA VAL A 23 29.78 -27.23 -9.44
C VAL A 23 30.08 -26.13 -8.41
N VAL A 24 31.20 -26.22 -7.70
CA VAL A 24 31.62 -25.19 -6.73
C VAL A 24 31.86 -23.85 -7.42
N LEU A 25 32.48 -23.84 -8.60
CA LEU A 25 32.68 -22.61 -9.37
C LEU A 25 31.36 -21.99 -9.82
N LEU A 26 30.41 -22.80 -10.31
CA LEU A 26 29.09 -22.31 -10.73
C LEU A 26 28.28 -21.75 -9.55
N LEU A 27 28.28 -22.44 -8.40
CA LEU A 27 27.64 -21.95 -7.18
C LEU A 27 28.29 -20.65 -6.68
N GLY A 28 29.62 -20.56 -6.73
CA GLY A 28 30.36 -19.35 -6.37
C GLY A 28 30.05 -18.18 -7.29
N LEU A 29 29.97 -18.39 -8.61
CA LEU A 29 29.60 -17.36 -9.58
C LEU A 29 28.15 -16.88 -9.34
N ALA A 30 27.21 -17.81 -9.14
CA ALA A 30 25.82 -17.48 -8.84
C ALA A 30 25.69 -16.67 -7.54
N PHE A 31 26.41 -17.04 -6.48
CA PHE A 31 26.44 -16.30 -5.23
C PHE A 31 27.05 -14.90 -5.41
N ARG A 32 28.13 -14.75 -6.18
CA ARG A 32 28.73 -13.45 -6.50
C ARG A 32 27.75 -12.54 -7.24
N LEU A 33 27.03 -13.07 -8.24
CA LEU A 33 26.01 -12.32 -8.98
C LEU A 33 24.84 -11.92 -8.08
N PHE A 34 24.39 -12.82 -7.21
CA PHE A 34 23.34 -12.55 -6.23
C PHE A 34 23.75 -11.45 -5.23
N VAL A 35 24.97 -11.52 -4.69
CA VAL A 35 25.50 -10.49 -3.78
C VAL A 35 25.74 -9.15 -4.50
N ALA A 36 26.19 -9.16 -5.75
CA ALA A 36 26.35 -7.93 -6.55
C ALA A 36 25.00 -7.26 -6.82
N HIS A 37 23.98 -8.05 -7.17
CA HIS A 37 22.61 -7.56 -7.34
C HIS A 37 22.04 -6.99 -6.03
N TYR A 38 22.27 -7.68 -4.91
CA TYR A 38 21.87 -7.22 -3.59
C TYR A 38 22.57 -5.92 -3.16
N LYS A 39 23.89 -5.79 -3.39
CA LYS A 39 24.64 -4.56 -3.09
C LYS A 39 24.25 -3.39 -4.00
N GLY A 40 23.85 -3.67 -5.24
CA GLY A 40 23.26 -2.66 -6.13
C GLY A 40 21.97 -2.07 -5.57
N PHE A 41 21.16 -2.86 -4.87
CA PHE A 41 19.98 -2.38 -4.14
C PHE A 41 20.31 -1.70 -2.80
N ALA A 42 21.35 -2.14 -2.09
CA ALA A 42 21.71 -1.60 -0.78
C ALA A 42 22.34 -0.20 -0.82
N SER A 43 22.96 0.18 -1.96
CA SER A 43 23.64 1.48 -2.09
C SER A 43 22.68 2.67 -2.23
N ASP A 44 21.38 2.42 -2.46
CA ASP A 44 20.32 3.44 -2.57
C ASP A 44 19.62 3.72 -1.22
N LEU A 45 19.96 3.01 -0.14
CA LEU A 45 19.25 3.09 1.13
C LEU A 45 20.19 3.41 2.30
N GLU A 46 20.84 4.58 2.26
CA GLU A 46 21.51 5.10 3.45
C GLU A 46 21.27 6.62 3.61
N SER A 47 20.36 6.98 4.52
CA SER A 47 20.29 8.30 5.16
C SER A 47 19.63 8.19 6.54
N PRO A 48 19.99 9.06 7.51
CA PRO A 48 20.16 8.66 8.89
C PRO A 48 18.95 8.92 9.80
N VAL A 49 18.98 8.16 10.90
CA VAL A 49 18.17 8.21 12.11
C VAL A 49 18.01 9.63 12.67
N SER A 50 16.78 10.02 13.03
CA SER A 50 16.51 11.17 13.93
C SER A 50 15.34 10.89 14.87
N GLU A 51 15.74 10.58 16.11
CA GLU A 51 15.19 10.95 17.43
C GLU A 51 13.67 11.05 17.69
N LYS A 52 13.27 10.36 18.77
CA LYS A 52 11.88 10.12 19.20
C LYS A 52 11.45 11.17 20.23
N VAL A 53 10.51 12.05 19.88
CA VAL A 53 9.84 12.94 20.84
C VAL A 53 8.48 12.35 21.22
N GLN A 54 8.31 12.07 22.51
CA GLN A 54 7.12 11.46 23.08
C GLN A 54 6.18 12.54 23.64
N VAL A 55 5.01 12.70 23.04
CA VAL A 55 3.94 13.57 23.57
C VAL A 55 2.72 12.72 23.93
N ARG A 56 2.29 12.86 25.18
CA ARG A 56 1.13 12.17 25.78
C ARG A 56 -0.16 12.88 25.35
N ALA A 57 -1.15 12.13 24.88
CA ALA A 57 -2.46 12.66 24.52
C ALA A 57 -3.34 12.93 25.78
N PRO A 58 -4.07 14.06 25.84
CA PRO A 58 -5.14 14.26 26.82
C PRO A 58 -6.43 13.58 26.35
N TYR A 59 -7.15 13.01 27.33
CA TYR A 59 -8.46 12.38 27.17
C TYR A 59 -9.53 13.45 26.91
N VAL A 60 -10.39 13.26 25.90
CA VAL A 60 -11.57 14.12 25.63
C VAL A 60 -12.83 13.25 25.71
N GLU A 61 -13.77 13.63 26.56
CA GLU A 61 -15.06 12.95 26.73
C GLU A 61 -15.98 13.14 25.50
N PRO A 62 -16.88 12.19 25.21
CA PRO A 62 -17.74 12.25 24.02
C PRO A 62 -18.91 13.23 24.21
N PRO A 63 -19.23 14.10 23.22
CA PRO A 63 -20.44 14.91 23.26
C PRO A 63 -21.68 14.13 22.79
N VAL A 64 -22.79 14.50 23.43
CA VAL A 64 -24.15 13.96 23.35
C VAL A 64 -24.77 14.14 21.95
N LEU A 65 -25.55 13.14 21.54
CA LEU A 65 -26.23 13.03 20.25
C LEU A 65 -27.46 13.96 20.21
N VAL A 66 -27.44 14.99 19.35
CA VAL A 66 -28.63 15.80 19.01
C VAL A 66 -29.08 15.40 17.60
N GLY A 67 -30.27 14.80 17.51
CA GLY A 67 -30.88 14.40 16.25
C GLY A 67 -31.60 15.56 15.56
N ILE A 68 -31.47 15.64 14.23
CA ILE A 68 -32.33 16.46 13.34
C ILE A 68 -32.45 15.67 12.02
N SER A 69 -33.61 15.07 11.80
CA SER A 69 -34.63 15.35 10.76
C SER A 69 -34.19 15.13 9.32
N GLU A 70 -34.87 14.18 8.69
CA GLU A 70 -34.91 13.90 7.26
C GLU A 70 -35.39 15.13 6.46
N ASN A 71 -34.75 15.39 5.32
CA ASN A 71 -35.42 15.88 4.12
C ASN A 71 -34.55 15.63 2.89
N GLU A 72 -35.17 14.98 1.91
CA GLU A 72 -34.67 14.67 0.58
C GLU A 72 -34.61 15.93 -0.28
N ASP A 73 -33.53 16.11 -1.05
CA ASP A 73 -33.56 16.91 -2.27
C ASP A 73 -32.77 16.17 -3.36
N HIS A 74 -33.53 15.63 -4.32
CA HIS A 74 -33.05 15.01 -5.54
C HIS A 74 -32.44 16.05 -6.49
N ILE A 75 -31.25 15.78 -7.02
CA ILE A 75 -30.79 16.41 -8.27
C ILE A 75 -30.29 15.32 -9.23
N HIS A 76 -31.09 15.14 -10.29
CA HIS A 76 -30.78 14.43 -11.52
C HIS A 76 -29.80 15.25 -12.36
N LEU A 77 -28.87 14.63 -13.10
CA LEU A 77 -28.46 15.09 -14.44
C LEU A 77 -27.49 14.10 -15.13
N ASP A 78 -27.82 13.82 -16.38
CA ASP A 78 -27.37 12.70 -17.19
C ASP A 78 -25.98 12.81 -17.82
N PHE A 79 -25.35 11.64 -17.86
CA PHE A 79 -24.50 11.04 -18.89
C PHE A 79 -24.25 11.80 -20.21
N VAL A 80 -22.98 12.08 -20.55
CA VAL A 80 -22.50 11.98 -21.94
C VAL A 80 -21.06 11.41 -21.99
N ASN A 81 -20.90 10.45 -22.90
CA ASN A 81 -19.75 9.63 -23.26
C ASN A 81 -18.66 10.43 -24.02
N TYR A 82 -17.37 10.27 -23.73
CA TYR A 82 -16.28 10.90 -24.52
C TYR A 82 -15.01 10.02 -24.62
N PHE A 83 -15.14 8.80 -25.15
CA PHE A 83 -13.99 8.05 -25.66
C PHE A 83 -13.83 8.30 -27.15
N GLY A 84 -13.00 9.27 -27.48
CA GLY A 84 -12.58 9.50 -28.86
C GLY A 84 -11.77 10.77 -29.04
N PHE A 85 -10.58 10.89 -28.44
CA PHE A 85 -9.41 11.48 -29.10
C PHE A 85 -8.13 11.40 -28.22
N ASN A 86 -6.99 11.32 -28.92
CA ASN A 86 -5.65 11.09 -28.39
C ASN A 86 -4.99 12.34 -27.77
N ILE A 87 -4.04 12.06 -26.87
CA ILE A 87 -3.32 12.91 -25.93
C ILE A 87 -2.60 14.12 -26.58
N VAL A 88 -2.82 15.32 -26.01
CA VAL A 88 -1.80 16.38 -25.98
C VAL A 88 -1.53 16.70 -24.51
N SER A 89 -0.28 16.54 -24.09
CA SER A 89 0.24 17.00 -22.81
C SER A 89 0.06 18.52 -22.68
N GLN A 90 -1.02 18.96 -22.03
CA GLN A 90 -1.11 20.29 -21.46
C GLN A 90 -1.06 20.16 -19.93
N PRO A 91 -0.36 21.07 -19.24
CA PRO A 91 -0.40 21.09 -17.78
C PRO A 91 -1.86 21.21 -17.39
N PHE A 92 -2.28 20.38 -16.43
CA PHE A 92 -3.63 20.42 -15.87
C PHE A 92 -3.86 21.85 -15.36
N LYS A 93 -4.46 22.73 -16.17
CA LYS A 93 -4.98 23.99 -15.68
C LYS A 93 -6.26 23.61 -14.97
N LEU A 94 -6.13 23.35 -13.67
CA LEU A 94 -7.25 23.28 -12.76
C LEU A 94 -8.12 24.51 -13.09
N MET A 95 -9.32 24.27 -13.62
CA MET A 95 -10.29 25.33 -13.89
C MET A 95 -10.74 25.86 -12.53
N ILE A 96 -9.96 26.78 -11.97
CA ILE A 96 -10.38 27.65 -10.89
C ILE A 96 -11.23 28.72 -11.57
N THR A 97 -12.55 28.63 -11.41
CA THR A 97 -13.45 29.75 -11.69
C THR A 97 -13.05 30.92 -10.77
N PRO A 98 -12.98 32.16 -11.26
CA PRO A 98 -12.37 33.27 -10.53
C PRO A 98 -13.28 33.89 -9.46
N ASP A 99 -14.21 33.14 -8.88
CA ASP A 99 -15.12 33.62 -7.83
C ASP A 99 -15.12 32.76 -6.56
N VAL A 100 -14.13 31.90 -6.39
CA VAL A 100 -13.80 31.37 -5.07
C VAL A 100 -12.36 31.74 -4.84
N ILE A 101 -12.11 32.74 -3.99
CA ILE A 101 -10.90 32.75 -3.20
C ILE A 101 -10.95 31.43 -2.46
N THR A 102 -10.35 30.38 -3.02
CA THR A 102 -10.24 29.09 -2.36
C THR A 102 -9.37 29.38 -1.16
N GLU A 103 -10.01 29.61 -0.01
CA GLU A 103 -9.37 29.35 1.25
C GLU A 103 -8.71 27.98 1.06
N LYS A 104 -7.39 27.94 1.20
CA LYS A 104 -6.62 26.72 1.02
C LYS A 104 -7.19 25.72 2.02
N CYS A 105 -7.94 24.74 1.54
CA CYS A 105 -8.51 23.74 2.44
C CYS A 105 -7.35 23.05 3.19
N ASP A 106 -7.29 23.27 4.50
CA ASP A 106 -6.31 22.61 5.35
C ASP A 106 -6.81 21.20 5.66
N LEU A 107 -6.29 20.22 4.90
CA LEU A 107 -6.69 18.81 5.03
C LEU A 107 -6.37 18.22 6.41
N PHE A 108 -5.53 18.87 7.22
CA PHE A 108 -5.10 18.41 8.53
C PHE A 108 -5.91 19.01 9.68
N LYS A 109 -6.82 19.97 9.40
CA LYS A 109 -7.74 20.54 10.38
C LYS A 109 -9.16 20.10 10.09
N GLY A 110 -9.75 19.40 11.05
CA GLY A 110 -11.02 18.72 10.86
C GLY A 110 -11.43 17.97 12.11
N ASP A 111 -12.51 17.22 11.96
CA ASP A 111 -13.02 16.34 12.99
C ASP A 111 -13.28 14.94 12.42
N TRP A 112 -13.16 13.95 13.30
CA TRP A 112 -13.71 12.63 13.03
C TRP A 112 -15.23 12.68 13.19
N ILE A 113 -15.95 12.25 12.15
CA ILE A 113 -17.42 12.19 12.17
C ILE A 113 -17.89 10.77 11.82
N PRO A 114 -19.10 10.38 12.26
CA PRO A 114 -19.69 9.10 11.86
C PRO A 114 -19.79 8.95 10.34
N ASN A 115 -19.51 7.74 9.86
CA ASN A 115 -19.58 7.35 8.46
C ASN A 115 -20.62 6.23 8.27
N PRO A 116 -21.89 6.57 7.95
CA PRO A 116 -22.94 5.57 7.78
C PRO A 116 -22.70 4.63 6.59
N SER A 117 -21.87 5.05 5.63
CA SER A 117 -21.50 4.21 4.48
C SER A 117 -20.47 3.13 4.80
N GLY A 118 -19.96 3.06 6.03
CA GLY A 118 -19.01 2.04 6.48
C GLY A 118 -17.60 2.17 5.89
N PRO A 119 -16.72 1.20 6.17
CA PRO A 119 -15.33 1.20 5.73
C PRO A 119 -15.22 1.05 4.21
N SER A 120 -14.10 1.52 3.64
CA SER A 120 -13.84 1.45 2.20
C SER A 120 -13.60 0.03 1.70
N TYR A 121 -13.25 -0.90 2.58
CA TYR A 121 -13.06 -2.32 2.33
C TYR A 121 -13.39 -3.11 3.61
N THR A 122 -13.67 -4.40 3.45
CA THR A 122 -13.92 -5.33 4.54
C THR A 122 -12.92 -6.50 4.50
N ASN A 123 -13.01 -7.40 5.47
CA ASN A 123 -12.18 -8.61 5.48
C ASN A 123 -12.49 -9.54 4.30
N GLU A 124 -13.71 -9.47 3.78
CA GLU A 124 -14.16 -10.25 2.63
C GLU A 124 -13.67 -9.65 1.31
N SER A 125 -13.62 -8.30 1.22
CA SER A 125 -13.20 -7.61 0.00
C SER A 125 -11.69 -7.45 -0.14
N CYS A 126 -10.92 -7.68 0.93
CA CYS A 126 -9.46 -7.58 0.90
C CYS A 126 -8.77 -8.87 1.37
N PRO A 127 -8.12 -9.63 0.46
CA PRO A 127 -7.36 -10.83 0.83
C PRO A 127 -5.98 -10.51 1.44
N TRP A 128 -5.56 -9.24 1.45
CA TRP A 128 -4.21 -8.81 1.83
C TRP A 128 -4.08 -8.36 3.29
N ILE A 129 -5.15 -8.44 4.07
CA ILE A 129 -5.09 -8.10 5.51
C ILE A 129 -4.29 -9.18 6.23
N GLU A 130 -3.13 -8.81 6.76
CA GLU A 130 -2.29 -9.74 7.49
C GLU A 130 -2.93 -10.20 8.80
N ASN A 131 -2.65 -11.44 9.20
CA ASN A 131 -3.22 -12.03 10.42
C ASN A 131 -3.02 -11.15 11.66
N HIS A 132 -1.85 -10.53 11.81
CA HIS A 132 -1.54 -9.69 12.97
C HIS A 132 -2.29 -8.33 12.97
N GLN A 133 -2.85 -7.93 11.83
CA GLN A 133 -3.63 -6.70 11.65
C GLN A 133 -5.14 -6.94 11.62
N ASN A 134 -5.59 -8.19 11.45
CA ASN A 134 -7.00 -8.53 11.38
C ASN A 134 -7.64 -8.55 12.77
N CYS A 135 -8.02 -7.37 13.29
CA CYS A 135 -8.60 -7.20 14.62
C CYS A 135 -9.84 -8.08 14.84
N MET A 136 -10.69 -8.20 13.80
CA MET A 136 -11.92 -8.98 13.84
C MET A 136 -11.62 -10.46 14.06
N LYS A 137 -10.69 -11.01 13.27
CA LYS A 137 -10.21 -12.39 13.38
C LYS A 137 -9.50 -12.63 14.71
N ASN A 138 -8.82 -11.61 15.24
CA ASN A 138 -8.09 -11.66 16.51
C ASN A 138 -8.99 -11.40 17.74
N GLY A 139 -10.32 -11.43 17.58
CA GLY A 139 -11.26 -11.45 18.70
C GLY A 139 -11.65 -10.07 19.24
N ARG A 140 -11.40 -8.98 18.51
CA ARG A 140 -11.93 -7.66 18.88
C ARG A 140 -13.46 -7.67 18.81
N PRO A 141 -14.18 -7.35 19.91
CA PRO A 141 -15.64 -7.50 19.96
C PRO A 141 -16.43 -6.30 19.43
N ASP A 142 -15.83 -5.11 19.41
CA ASP A 142 -16.47 -3.87 18.96
C ASP A 142 -16.16 -3.56 17.49
N PHE A 143 -17.12 -2.98 16.75
CA PHE A 143 -16.98 -2.65 15.32
C PHE A 143 -17.12 -1.17 15.00
N GLY A 144 -17.48 -0.34 15.99
CA GLY A 144 -17.74 1.09 15.78
C GLY A 144 -16.55 1.87 15.21
N TYR A 145 -15.32 1.40 15.46
CA TYR A 145 -14.11 2.03 14.92
C TYR A 145 -14.03 2.05 13.39
N LEU A 146 -14.76 1.17 12.70
CA LEU A 146 -14.79 1.10 11.23
C LEU A 146 -15.69 2.18 10.58
N TYR A 147 -16.55 2.82 11.37
CA TYR A 147 -17.61 3.72 10.91
C TYR A 147 -17.28 5.19 11.19
N TRP A 148 -16.01 5.54 11.05
CA TRP A 148 -15.53 6.92 11.18
C TRP A 148 -14.93 7.40 9.86
N LYS A 149 -15.09 8.70 9.58
CA LYS A 149 -14.38 9.39 8.49
C LYS A 149 -13.84 10.72 8.96
N TRP A 150 -12.70 11.11 8.41
CA TRP A 150 -12.13 12.43 8.62
C TRP A 150 -12.86 13.47 7.75
N LYS A 151 -13.30 14.59 8.35
CA LYS A 151 -13.90 15.72 7.63
C LYS A 151 -13.09 16.99 7.91
N PRO A 152 -12.36 17.52 6.90
CA PRO A 152 -11.75 18.83 7.00
C PRO A 152 -12.79 19.92 7.25
N HIS A 153 -12.41 20.99 7.96
CA HIS A 153 -13.34 22.09 8.26
C HIS A 153 -13.75 22.87 7.01
N ASP A 154 -12.79 23.11 6.12
CA ASP A 154 -12.94 24.06 5.03
C ASP A 154 -13.35 23.40 3.70
N CYS A 155 -13.41 22.06 3.64
CA CYS A 155 -13.82 21.36 2.42
C CYS A 155 -14.33 19.93 2.66
N GLN A 156 -14.97 19.38 1.63
CA GLN A 156 -15.42 18.00 1.60
C GLN A 156 -14.42 17.12 0.85
N LEU A 157 -14.01 16.01 1.47
CA LEU A 157 -13.20 15.00 0.80
C LEU A 157 -14.08 14.08 -0.06
N PRO A 158 -13.79 13.91 -1.35
CA PRO A 158 -14.48 12.92 -2.17
C PRO A 158 -14.20 11.51 -1.65
N ARG A 159 -15.15 10.60 -1.83
CA ARG A 159 -14.92 9.18 -1.54
C ARG A 159 -13.83 8.64 -2.46
N PHE A 160 -12.97 7.79 -1.91
CA PHE A 160 -11.93 7.13 -2.71
C PHE A 160 -12.58 6.30 -3.84
N ASN A 161 -12.12 6.52 -5.07
CA ASN A 161 -12.54 5.77 -6.24
C ASN A 161 -11.33 4.97 -6.77
N ALA A 162 -11.38 3.65 -6.59
CA ALA A 162 -10.30 2.75 -6.94
C ALA A 162 -10.05 2.68 -8.45
N GLU A 163 -11.11 2.62 -9.26
CA GLU A 163 -11.01 2.60 -10.73
C GLU A 163 -10.31 3.87 -11.23
N ARG A 164 -10.77 5.03 -10.75
CA ARG A 164 -10.17 6.32 -11.11
C ARG A 164 -8.72 6.42 -10.69
N PHE A 165 -8.36 5.93 -9.51
CA PHE A 165 -6.97 5.89 -9.06
C PHE A 165 -6.11 5.05 -10.00
N LEU A 166 -6.56 3.85 -10.37
CA LEU A 166 -5.83 2.94 -11.26
C LEU A 166 -5.67 3.51 -12.67
N GLU A 167 -6.68 4.21 -13.19
CA GLU A 167 -6.58 4.94 -14.46
C GLU A 167 -5.46 5.98 -14.44
N LEU A 168 -5.41 6.80 -13.38
CA LEU A 168 -4.41 7.86 -13.22
C LEU A 168 -2.99 7.29 -13.02
N MET A 169 -2.91 6.10 -12.43
CA MET A 169 -1.66 5.39 -12.16
C MET A 169 -1.20 4.48 -13.30
N ARG A 170 -1.92 4.42 -14.43
CA ARG A 170 -1.53 3.59 -15.58
C ARG A 170 -0.12 3.95 -16.05
N ASN A 171 0.72 2.93 -16.25
CA ASN A 171 2.11 3.05 -16.66
C ASN A 171 2.99 3.89 -15.70
N LYS A 172 2.60 4.00 -14.43
CA LYS A 172 3.38 4.65 -13.37
C LYS A 172 3.68 3.65 -12.27
N ALA A 173 4.83 3.82 -11.62
CA ALA A 173 5.15 3.12 -10.38
C ALA A 173 4.93 4.09 -9.20
N TRP A 174 4.48 3.54 -8.08
CA TRP A 174 4.34 4.27 -6.82
C TRP A 174 4.89 3.41 -5.68
N ALA A 175 5.59 4.05 -4.75
CA ALA A 175 6.21 3.40 -3.61
C ALA A 175 6.05 4.28 -2.37
N LEU A 176 5.81 3.65 -1.22
CA LEU A 176 5.95 4.30 0.09
C LEU A 176 7.22 3.77 0.74
N ILE A 177 8.08 4.69 1.17
CA ILE A 177 9.34 4.37 1.84
C ILE A 177 9.21 4.85 3.28
N GLY A 178 9.37 3.94 4.23
CA GLY A 178 9.31 4.26 5.65
C GLY A 178 9.31 3.01 6.51
N ASP A 179 8.79 3.14 7.73
CA ASP A 179 8.77 2.09 8.73
C ASP A 179 7.53 1.16 8.62
N SER A 180 7.22 0.46 9.71
CA SER A 180 6.04 -0.40 9.80
C SER A 180 4.72 0.36 9.58
N ILE A 181 4.63 1.65 9.90
CA ILE A 181 3.42 2.45 9.66
C ILE A 181 3.25 2.69 8.15
N SER A 182 4.34 2.95 7.44
CA SER A 182 4.31 3.10 5.97
C SER A 182 3.85 1.81 5.29
N ARG A 183 4.28 0.65 5.79
CA ARG A 183 3.77 -0.65 5.32
C ARG A 183 2.26 -0.80 5.56
N ASN A 184 1.77 -0.41 6.74
CA ASN A 184 0.32 -0.45 7.04
C ASN A 184 -0.49 0.43 6.07
N HIS A 185 0.00 1.63 5.72
CA HIS A 185 -0.64 2.49 4.72
C HIS A 185 -0.64 1.86 3.32
N ALA A 186 0.46 1.24 2.91
CA ALA A 186 0.54 0.56 1.62
C ALA A 186 -0.46 -0.60 1.52
N GLN A 187 -0.61 -1.38 2.59
CA GLN A 187 -1.57 -2.49 2.66
C GLN A 187 -3.02 -1.99 2.64
N SER A 188 -3.32 -0.92 3.37
CA SER A 188 -4.65 -0.29 3.34
C SER A 188 -5.01 0.20 1.93
N LEU A 189 -4.06 0.81 1.20
CA LEU A 189 -4.32 1.19 -0.19
C LEU A 189 -4.56 -0.04 -1.06
N LEU A 190 -3.76 -1.09 -0.95
CA LEU A 190 -3.96 -2.31 -1.73
C LEU A 190 -5.35 -2.91 -1.51
N CYS A 191 -5.86 -2.89 -0.28
CA CYS A 191 -7.23 -3.30 0.03
C CYS A 191 -8.30 -2.40 -0.60
N MET A 192 -8.10 -1.09 -0.61
CA MET A 192 -9.02 -0.17 -1.30
C MET A 192 -9.02 -0.40 -2.82
N LEU A 193 -7.88 -0.79 -3.40
CA LEU A 193 -7.76 -1.07 -4.83
C LEU A 193 -8.32 -2.44 -5.22
N SER A 194 -8.25 -3.44 -4.32
CA SER A 194 -8.75 -4.79 -4.62
C SER A 194 -10.26 -4.86 -4.82
N THR A 195 -11.02 -3.83 -4.46
CA THR A 195 -12.48 -3.81 -4.63
C THR A 195 -12.92 -3.78 -6.10
N VAL A 196 -12.03 -3.42 -7.03
CA VAL A 196 -12.29 -3.36 -8.49
C VAL A 196 -11.37 -4.28 -9.29
N CYS A 197 -10.46 -5.00 -8.64
CA CYS A 197 -9.55 -5.97 -9.25
C CYS A 197 -10.06 -7.39 -8.95
N THR A 198 -11.06 -7.84 -9.70
CA THR A 198 -11.55 -9.23 -9.68
C THR A 198 -10.98 -10.04 -10.83
#